data_AF-A0A0L0F9N2-F1
#
_entry.id   AF-A0A0L0F9N2-F1
#
_cell.length_a   1.000
_cell.length_b   1.000
_cell.length_c   1.000
_cell.angle_alpha   90.00
_cell.angle_beta   90.00
_cell.angle_gamma   90.00
#
_symmetry.space_group_name_H-M   'P 1'
#
loop_
_entity.id
_entity.type
_entity.pdbx_description
1 polymer ?
#
loop_
_entity_poly.entity_id
_entity_poly.type
_entity_poly.pdbx_seq_one_letter_code
_entity_poly.pdbx_strand_id
1 'polypeptide(L)'
;MLTNTFPIRSSSLRRLTLKELLSLGPIPSEKQLLDGANYLQKELPRRLAARIMDIQNLPYIVGCNEHIYKIYLLYLNAFDDFSQQDPVTNATDEARYMKRIREHLSRHSDVLPTLALAAPEIAPYMTAEELK
;
A
#
# COMPACT_ATOMS: atom_id res chain seq x y z
N MET A 1 11.13 -20.84 -11.48
CA MET A 1 11.70 -19.67 -10.78
C MET A 1 11.28 -18.43 -11.53
N LEU A 2 10.13 -17.84 -11.18
CA LEU A 2 9.63 -16.63 -11.84
C LEU A 2 10.23 -15.42 -11.12
N THR A 3 11.30 -14.87 -11.66
CA THR A 3 11.80 -13.54 -11.29
C THR A 3 10.85 -12.49 -11.86
N ASN A 4 9.67 -12.34 -11.26
CA ASN A 4 8.86 -11.13 -11.43
C ASN A 4 9.54 -10.03 -10.62
N THR A 5 10.60 -9.47 -11.18
CA THR A 5 11.15 -8.20 -10.71
C THR A 5 10.10 -7.14 -10.96
N PHE A 6 9.30 -6.80 -9.95
CA PHE A 6 8.58 -5.54 -9.92
C PHE A 6 9.63 -4.44 -10.19
N PRO A 7 9.55 -3.67 -11.29
CA PRO A 7 10.61 -2.75 -11.74
C PRO A 7 10.82 -1.55 -10.80
N ILE A 8 10.21 -1.55 -9.61
CA ILE A 8 10.07 -0.42 -8.71
C ILE A 8 11.17 -0.38 -7.63
N ARG A 9 11.96 -1.46 -7.47
CA ARG A 9 12.94 -1.63 -6.37
C ARG A 9 13.98 -0.49 -6.23
N SER A 10 14.23 0.29 -7.28
CA SER A 10 15.29 1.31 -7.32
C SER A 10 14.83 2.75 -7.00
N SER A 11 13.51 3.03 -6.97
CA SER A 11 13.05 4.40 -6.69
C SER A 11 12.85 4.62 -5.19
N SER A 12 13.69 5.45 -4.59
CA SER A 12 13.48 5.97 -3.22
C SER A 12 12.05 6.51 -3.09
N LEU A 13 11.25 5.92 -2.19
CA LEU A 13 9.89 6.39 -1.91
C LEU A 13 9.95 7.85 -1.44
N ARG A 14 9.16 8.73 -2.05
CA ARG A 14 9.16 10.14 -1.62
C ARG A 14 8.56 10.22 -0.21
N ARG A 15 9.35 10.70 0.75
CA ARG A 15 8.88 11.00 2.10
C ARG A 15 8.22 12.37 2.10
N LEU A 16 6.99 12.43 2.61
CA LEU A 16 6.33 13.69 2.90
C LEU A 16 6.85 14.22 4.23
N THR A 17 7.20 15.51 4.26
CA THR A 17 7.56 16.21 5.49
C THR A 17 6.30 16.69 6.21
N LEU A 18 6.40 16.85 7.54
CA LEU A 18 5.29 17.43 8.32
C LEU A 18 4.91 18.82 7.82
N LYS A 19 5.88 19.63 7.36
CA LYS A 19 5.63 20.95 6.79
C LYS A 19 4.78 20.88 5.52
N GLU A 20 5.06 19.94 4.62
CA GLU A 20 4.25 19.72 3.42
C GLU A 20 2.83 19.26 3.78
N LEU A 21 2.68 18.37 4.76
CA LEU A 21 1.37 17.90 5.20
C LEU A 21 0.54 19.03 5.83
N LEU A 22 1.16 19.85 6.69
CA LEU A 22 0.52 21.00 7.32
C LEU A 22 0.15 22.09 6.30
N SER A 23 0.89 22.20 5.19
CA SER A 23 0.61 23.18 4.14
C SER A 23 -0.69 22.92 3.37
N LEU A 24 -1.25 21.70 3.46
CA LEU A 24 -2.55 21.38 2.87
C LEU A 24 -3.70 22.07 3.61
N GLY A 25 -3.53 22.39 4.89
CA GLY A 25 -4.54 23.01 5.73
C GLY A 25 -5.79 22.14 5.95
N PRO A 26 -6.77 22.63 6.74
CA PRO A 26 -8.02 21.92 7.01
C PRO A 26 -8.98 21.89 5.82
N ILE A 27 -8.91 22.87 4.93
CA ILE A 27 -9.72 22.96 3.71
C ILE A 27 -8.75 23.15 2.54
N PRO A 28 -8.39 22.08 1.81
CA PRO A 28 -7.50 22.19 0.66
C PRO A 28 -8.20 22.86 -0.52
N SER A 29 -7.44 23.66 -1.27
CA SER A 29 -7.89 24.19 -2.57
C SER A 29 -7.99 23.08 -3.61
N GLU A 30 -8.78 23.30 -4.68
CA GLU A 30 -8.92 22.35 -5.79
C GLU A 30 -7.57 21.93 -6.39
N LYS A 31 -6.65 22.90 -6.55
CA LYS A 31 -5.29 22.62 -7.02
C LYS A 31 -4.53 21.68 -6.08
N GLN A 32 -4.63 21.88 -4.77
CA GLN A 32 -3.99 21.01 -3.79
C GLN A 32 -4.58 19.59 -3.79
N LEU A 33 -5.89 19.46 -4.02
CA LEU A 33 -6.54 18.16 -4.17
C LEU A 33 -6.04 17.41 -5.42
N LEU A 34 -5.97 18.10 -6.56
CA LEU A 34 -5.44 17.53 -7.80
C LEU A 34 -3.96 17.13 -7.68
N ASP A 35 -3.14 17.99 -7.07
CA ASP A 35 -1.73 17.70 -6.81
C ASP A 35 -1.57 16.49 -5.88
N GLY A 36 -2.41 16.40 -4.83
CA GLY A 36 -2.46 15.28 -3.91
C GLY A 36 -2.88 13.97 -4.58
N ALA A 37 -3.92 13.99 -5.41
CA ALA A 37 -4.38 12.82 -6.15
C ALA A 37 -3.31 12.32 -7.13
N ASN A 38 -2.67 13.21 -7.88
CA ASN A 38 -1.58 12.88 -8.80
C ASN A 38 -0.33 12.36 -8.06
N TYR A 39 -0.04 12.89 -6.87
CA TYR A 39 1.01 12.36 -6.01
C TYR A 39 0.70 10.92 -5.56
N LEU A 40 -0.54 10.67 -5.11
CA LEU A 40 -0.98 9.35 -4.67
C LEU A 40 -0.98 8.34 -5.82
N GLN A 41 -1.40 8.72 -7.04
CA GLN A 41 -1.34 7.82 -8.20
C GLN A 41 0.09 7.33 -8.49
N LYS A 42 1.10 8.17 -8.26
CA LYS A 42 2.50 7.80 -8.47
C LYS A 42 3.08 6.98 -7.33
N GLU A 43 2.79 7.36 -6.09
CA GLU A 43 3.44 6.76 -4.91
C GLU A 43 2.69 5.55 -4.34
N LEU A 44 1.36 5.49 -4.46
CA LEU A 44 0.57 4.43 -3.85
C LEU A 44 0.87 3.04 -4.45
N PRO A 45 0.91 2.84 -5.79
CA PRO A 45 1.30 1.56 -6.37
C PRO A 45 2.72 1.15 -5.96
N ARG A 46 3.64 2.11 -5.86
CA ARG A 46 5.02 1.84 -5.44
C ARG A 46 5.09 1.33 -4.00
N ARG A 47 4.35 1.98 -3.09
CA ARG A 47 4.26 1.58 -1.68
C ARG A 47 3.60 0.22 -1.51
N LEU A 48 2.55 -0.06 -2.28
CA LEU A 48 1.88 -1.36 -2.29
C LEU A 48 2.82 -2.45 -2.81
N ALA A 49 3.54 -2.22 -3.92
CA ALA A 49 4.51 -3.17 -4.43
C ALA A 49 5.63 -3.46 -3.43
N ALA A 50 6.16 -2.43 -2.76
CA ALA A 50 7.15 -2.62 -1.69
C ALA A 50 6.59 -3.51 -0.58
N ARG A 51 5.34 -3.26 -0.15
CA ARG A 51 4.70 -4.06 0.90
C ARG A 51 4.46 -5.51 0.47
N ILE A 52 4.04 -5.74 -0.78
CA ILE A 52 3.90 -7.08 -1.36
C ILE A 52 5.24 -7.82 -1.34
N MET A 53 6.33 -7.13 -1.71
CA MET A 53 7.67 -7.68 -1.67
C MET A 53 8.12 -8.01 -0.24
N ASP A 54 7.84 -7.16 0.75
CA ASP A 54 8.12 -7.46 2.15
C ASP A 54 7.48 -8.79 2.58
N ILE A 55 6.22 -9.01 2.20
CA ILE A 55 5.50 -10.25 2.50
C ILE A 55 6.10 -11.45 1.74
N GLN A 56 6.51 -11.26 0.49
CA GLN A 56 7.16 -12.31 -0.31
C GLN A 56 8.56 -12.69 0.19
N ASN A 57 9.23 -11.77 0.88
CA ASN A 57 10.55 -12.02 1.48
C ASN A 57 10.48 -12.71 2.84
N LEU A 58 9.29 -12.87 3.43
CA LEU A 58 9.12 -13.63 4.66
C LEU A 58 9.49 -15.10 4.44
N PRO A 59 9.89 -15.83 5.51
CA PRO A 59 10.09 -17.27 5.44
C PRO A 59 8.89 -17.97 4.80
N TYR A 60 9.15 -18.95 3.93
CA TYR A 60 8.10 -19.65 3.19
C TYR A 60 6.97 -20.17 4.10
N ILE A 61 7.33 -20.72 5.26
CA ILE A 61 6.36 -21.22 6.25
C ILE A 61 5.42 -20.13 6.79
N VAL A 62 5.91 -18.90 6.94
CA VAL A 62 5.11 -17.74 7.35
C VAL A 62 4.20 -17.29 6.21
N GLY A 63 4.70 -17.30 4.98
CA GLY A 63 3.91 -16.97 3.79
C GLY A 63 2.77 -17.96 3.50
N CYS A 64 2.90 -19.22 3.92
CA CYS A 64 1.86 -20.24 3.80
C CYS A 64 0.74 -20.12 4.83
N ASN A 65 0.89 -19.27 5.85
CA ASN A 65 -0.16 -19.03 6.83
C ASN A 65 -1.40 -18.40 6.16
N GLU A 66 -2.60 -18.92 6.48
CA GLU A 66 -3.85 -18.46 5.86
C GLU A 66 -4.10 -16.96 6.05
N HIS A 67 -3.82 -16.44 7.24
CA HIS A 67 -4.01 -15.03 7.57
C HIS A 67 -3.03 -14.13 6.80
N ILE A 68 -1.76 -14.51 6.73
CA ILE A 68 -0.74 -13.79 5.95
C ILE A 68 -1.06 -13.83 4.46
N TYR A 69 -1.48 -14.98 3.94
CA TYR A 69 -1.87 -15.13 2.54
C TYR A 69 -3.10 -14.27 2.20
N LYS A 70 -4.10 -14.19 3.10
CA LYS A 70 -5.26 -13.30 2.93
C LYS A 70 -4.84 -11.83 2.84
N ILE A 71 -3.91 -11.40 3.70
CA ILE A 71 -3.35 -10.04 3.68
C ILE A 71 -2.57 -9.80 2.38
N TYR A 72 -1.77 -10.77 1.94
CA TYR A 72 -1.04 -10.72 0.67
C TYR A 72 -1.99 -10.47 -0.52
N LEU A 73 -3.07 -11.25 -0.63
CA LEU A 73 -4.07 -11.09 -1.68
C LEU A 73 -4.75 -9.72 -1.62
N LEU A 74 -5.02 -9.21 -0.42
CA LEU A 74 -5.62 -7.89 -0.26
C LEU A 74 -4.72 -6.77 -0.81
N TYR A 75 -3.41 -6.84 -0.52
CA TYR A 75 -2.44 -5.90 -1.09
C TYR A 75 -2.27 -6.07 -2.59
N LEU A 76 -2.27 -7.30 -3.10
CA LEU A 76 -2.17 -7.59 -4.53
C LEU A 76 -3.36 -7.00 -5.30
N ASN A 77 -4.58 -7.24 -4.82
CA ASN A 77 -5.79 -6.64 -5.40
C ASN A 77 -5.74 -5.11 -5.39
N ALA A 78 -5.23 -4.51 -4.32
CA ALA A 78 -5.04 -3.07 -4.26
C ALA A 78 -4.01 -2.58 -5.28
N PHE A 79 -2.90 -3.29 -5.43
CA PHE A 79 -1.88 -2.95 -6.41
C PHE A 79 -2.42 -3.00 -7.84
N ASP A 80 -3.15 -4.07 -8.19
CA ASP A 80 -3.75 -4.21 -9.52
C ASP A 80 -4.73 -3.07 -9.80
N ASP A 81 -5.60 -2.75 -8.84
CA ASP A 81 -6.58 -1.65 -8.97
C ASP A 81 -5.91 -0.27 -9.15
N PHE A 82 -4.79 0.00 -8.46
CA PHE A 82 -4.10 1.29 -8.52
C PHE A 82 -3.01 1.39 -9.59
N SER A 83 -2.54 0.27 -10.16
CA SER A 83 -1.50 0.27 -11.19
C SER A 83 -2.01 0.70 -12.57
N GLN A 84 -3.31 0.51 -12.84
CA GLN A 84 -3.94 0.80 -14.14
C GLN A 84 -4.81 2.06 -14.05
N GLN A 85 -4.20 3.23 -13.85
CA GLN A 85 -4.94 4.49 -13.67
C GLN A 85 -4.56 5.55 -14.71
N ASP A 86 -5.60 6.18 -15.28
CA ASP A 86 -5.44 7.40 -16.06
C ASP A 86 -5.09 8.58 -15.14
N PRO A 87 -4.32 9.58 -15.63
CA PRO A 87 -3.98 10.76 -14.86
C PRO A 87 -5.22 11.52 -14.35
N VAL A 88 -5.20 11.98 -13.10
CA VAL A 88 -6.27 12.85 -12.57
C VAL A 88 -6.09 14.26 -13.12
N THR A 89 -7.04 14.72 -13.96
CA THR A 89 -6.96 16.03 -14.62
C THR A 89 -7.98 17.06 -14.14
N ASN A 90 -9.08 16.60 -13.54
CA ASN A 90 -10.21 17.44 -13.13
C ASN A 90 -10.81 16.96 -11.81
N ALA A 91 -11.67 17.78 -11.20
CA ALA A 91 -12.31 17.49 -9.92
C ALA A 91 -13.17 16.22 -9.93
N THR A 92 -13.79 15.88 -11.07
CA THR A 92 -14.60 14.64 -11.19
C THR A 92 -13.72 13.39 -11.11
N ASP A 93 -12.57 13.40 -11.78
CA ASP A 93 -11.59 12.32 -11.72
C ASP A 93 -11.00 12.20 -10.31
N GLU A 94 -10.72 13.32 -9.65
CA GLU A 94 -10.24 13.37 -8.27
C GLU A 94 -11.24 12.71 -7.31
N ALA A 95 -12.52 13.10 -7.40
CA ALA A 95 -13.56 12.56 -6.55
C ALA A 95 -13.75 11.05 -6.76
N ARG A 96 -13.69 10.58 -8.03
CA ARG A 96 -13.74 9.16 -8.38
C ARG A 96 -12.54 8.41 -7.79
N TYR A 97 -11.34 8.97 -7.92
CA TYR A 97 -10.12 8.38 -7.39
C TYR A 97 -10.16 8.29 -5.85
N MET A 98 -10.56 9.37 -5.16
CA MET A 98 -10.72 9.38 -3.70
C MET A 98 -11.77 8.38 -3.22
N LYS A 99 -12.89 8.23 -3.93
CA LYS A 99 -13.90 7.22 -3.60
C LYS A 99 -13.29 5.81 -3.59
N ARG A 100 -12.51 5.46 -4.62
CA ARG A 100 -11.83 4.16 -4.69
C ARG A 100 -10.82 3.97 -3.56
N ILE A 101 -10.03 5.00 -3.24
CA ILE A 101 -9.11 4.93 -2.09
C ILE A 101 -9.88 4.61 -0.80
N ARG A 102 -11.01 5.28 -0.55
CA ARG A 102 -11.84 5.00 0.64
C ARG A 102 -12.36 3.56 0.66
N GLU A 103 -12.79 3.03 -0.48
CA GLU A 103 -13.22 1.63 -0.60
C GLU A 103 -12.09 0.65 -0.29
N HIS A 104 -10.86 0.91 -0.76
CA HIS A 104 -9.70 0.10 -0.39
C HIS A 104 -9.34 0.23 1.09
N LEU A 105 -9.35 1.44 1.66
CA LEU A 105 -9.07 1.66 3.08
C LEU A 105 -10.06 0.90 3.96
N SER A 106 -11.35 0.93 3.62
CA SER A 106 -12.37 0.14 4.32
C SER A 106 -12.10 -1.35 4.25
N ARG A 107 -11.63 -1.88 3.11
CA ARG A 107 -11.26 -3.30 2.99
C ARG A 107 -10.00 -3.66 3.79
N HIS A 108 -9.11 -2.68 4.02
CA HIS A 108 -7.88 -2.88 4.80
C HIS A 108 -8.07 -2.72 6.31
N SER A 109 -9.28 -2.39 6.80
CA SER A 109 -9.56 -2.30 8.24
C SER A 109 -9.20 -3.58 8.99
N ASP A 110 -9.38 -4.72 8.34
CA ASP A 110 -9.25 -6.03 8.96
C ASP A 110 -7.80 -6.55 8.95
N VAL A 111 -6.86 -5.82 8.34
CA VAL A 111 -5.45 -6.23 8.26
C VAL A 111 -4.84 -6.34 9.64
N LEU A 112 -5.02 -5.33 10.51
CA LEU A 112 -4.44 -5.35 11.86
C LEU A 112 -5.02 -6.48 12.73
N PRO A 113 -6.35 -6.67 12.82
CA PRO A 113 -6.92 -7.84 13.49
C PRO A 113 -6.42 -9.17 12.92
N THR A 114 -6.36 -9.31 11.60
CA THR A 114 -5.90 -10.54 10.93
C THR A 114 -4.43 -10.83 11.24
N LEU A 115 -3.58 -9.80 11.29
CA LEU A 115 -2.19 -9.93 11.71
C LEU A 115 -2.07 -10.34 13.18
N ALA A 116 -2.92 -9.80 14.06
CA ALA A 116 -2.91 -10.16 15.47
C ALA A 116 -3.27 -11.65 15.70
N LEU A 117 -4.17 -12.20 14.87
CA LEU A 117 -4.48 -13.64 14.86
C LEU A 117 -3.31 -14.49 14.33
N ALA A 118 -2.63 -14.01 13.28
CA ALA A 118 -1.49 -14.70 12.69
C ALA A 118 -0.24 -14.70 13.58
N ALA A 119 -0.06 -13.63 14.36
CA ALA A 119 1.15 -13.37 15.16
C ALA A 119 1.63 -14.58 16.01
N PRO A 120 0.79 -15.23 16.84
CA PRO A 120 1.23 -16.39 17.62
C PRO A 120 1.61 -17.60 16.75
N GLU A 121 1.00 -17.76 15.58
CA GLU A 121 1.26 -18.88 14.68
C GLU A 121 2.59 -18.72 13.93
N ILE A 122 2.94 -17.47 13.59
CA ILE A 122 4.15 -17.17 12.80
C ILE A 122 5.37 -16.87 13.67
N ALA A 123 5.18 -16.42 14.92
CA ALA A 123 6.26 -16.01 15.81
C ALA A 123 7.37 -17.06 15.99
N PRO A 124 7.08 -18.38 16.10
CA PRO A 124 8.13 -19.40 16.23
C PRO A 124 9.02 -19.56 14.99
N TYR A 125 8.55 -19.09 13.83
CA TYR A 125 9.21 -19.24 12.54
C TYR A 125 9.91 -17.96 12.06
N MET A 126 9.86 -16.90 12.85
CA MET A 126 10.52 -15.62 12.57
C MET A 126 11.83 -15.55 13.34
N THR A 127 12.92 -15.20 12.65
CA THR A 127 14.21 -14.95 13.31
C THR A 127 14.25 -13.55 13.92
N ALA A 128 15.15 -13.32 14.89
CA ALA A 128 15.36 -12.00 15.49
C ALA A 128 15.86 -10.93 14.49
N GLU A 129 16.38 -11.35 13.33
CA GLU A 129 16.78 -10.45 12.25
C GLU A 129 15.60 -10.02 11.38
N GLU A 130 14.58 -10.87 11.24
CA GLU A 130 13.35 -10.60 10.47
C GLU A 130 12.30 -9.80 11.28
N LEU A 131 12.50 -9.65 12.58
CA LEU A 131 11.64 -8.87 13.49
C LEU A 131 12.11 -7.42 13.71
N LYS A 132 13.19 -6.98 13.05
CA LYS A 132 13.74 -5.62 13.15
C LYS A 132 13.21 -4.70 12.06
#